data_AF-W5SBY4-F1
#
_entry.id   AF-W5SBY4-F1
#
_cell.length_a   1.000
_cell.length_b   1.000
_cell.length_c   1.000
_cell.angle_alpha   90.00
_cell.angle_beta   90.00
_cell.angle_gamma   90.00
#
_symmetry.space_group_name_H-M   'P 1'
#
loop_
_entity.id
_entity.type
_entity.pdbx_description
1 polymer ?
#
loop_
_entity_poly.entity_id
_entity_poly.type
_entity_poly.pdbx_seq_one_letter_code
_entity_poly.pdbx_strand_id
1 'polypeptide(L)'
;PAAGTPIEGKGVTICKYPYDPTVVLGYLSAVFLVASTVAGYLSLFYPYKGKSIPQAALFRSTSFLVFFNIALATAGLAAAFILWPTI
;
A
#
# COMPACT_ATOMS: atom_id res chain seq x y z
N PRO A 1 13.73 -17.17 12.77
CA PRO A 1 14.37 -15.92 13.28
C PRO A 1 15.63 -16.31 14.08
N ALA A 2 16.70 -15.52 14.00
CA ALA A 2 17.84 -15.73 14.89
C ALA A 2 17.37 -15.56 16.34
N ALA A 3 17.72 -16.49 17.22
CA ALA A 3 17.32 -16.41 18.62
C ALA A 3 17.85 -15.10 19.21
N GLY A 4 16.94 -14.21 19.63
CA GLY A 4 17.31 -12.94 20.27
C GLY A 4 18.19 -13.20 21.49
N THR A 5 19.10 -12.28 21.80
CA THR A 5 19.93 -12.41 23.00
C THR A 5 19.08 -12.06 24.23
N PRO A 6 18.96 -12.96 25.22
CA PRO A 6 18.21 -12.66 26.43
C PRO A 6 18.96 -11.62 27.26
N ILE A 7 18.28 -10.54 27.60
CA ILE A 7 18.77 -9.52 28.54
C ILE A 7 17.90 -9.61 29.78
N GLU A 8 18.51 -9.77 30.95
CA GLU A 8 17.80 -9.75 32.22
C GLU A 8 17.36 -8.32 32.54
N GLY A 9 16.06 -8.06 32.46
CA GLY A 9 15.41 -6.90 33.06
C GLY A 9 14.96 -7.21 34.49
N LYS A 10 14.58 -6.18 35.26
CA LYS A 10 14.02 -6.32 36.63
C LYS A 10 12.76 -7.21 36.60
N GLY A 11 12.94 -8.52 36.80
CA GLY A 11 11.88 -9.52 36.83
C GLY A 11 11.32 -9.95 35.46
N VAL A 12 11.92 -9.53 34.34
CA VAL A 12 11.49 -9.91 32.98
C VAL A 12 12.69 -10.19 32.08
N THR A 13 12.65 -11.28 31.31
CA THR A 13 13.66 -11.58 30.29
C THR A 13 13.24 -10.93 28.98
N ILE A 14 13.97 -9.90 28.53
CA ILE A 14 13.70 -9.22 27.26
C ILE A 14 14.63 -9.82 26.21
N CYS A 15 14.07 -10.42 25.17
CA CYS A 15 14.85 -10.89 24.03
C CYS A 15 15.17 -9.72 23.10
N LYS A 16 16.44 -9.33 23.01
CA LYS A 16 16.89 -8.33 22.02
C LYS A 16 17.09 -9.01 20.69
N TYR A 17 16.21 -8.71 19.74
CA TYR A 17 16.36 -9.12 18.34
C TYR A 17 17.30 -8.16 17.59
N PRO A 18 18.10 -8.67 16.64
CA PRO A 18 18.88 -7.82 15.74
C PRO A 18 17.95 -6.94 14.89
N TYR A 19 18.52 -5.88 14.31
CA TYR A 19 17.75 -4.97 13.44
C TYR A 19 17.14 -5.75 12.27
N ASP A 20 15.81 -5.79 12.23
CA ASP A 20 15.06 -6.44 11.16
C ASP A 20 14.71 -5.41 10.06
N PRO A 21 15.25 -5.55 8.84
CA PRO A 21 15.00 -4.61 7.74
C PRO A 21 13.54 -4.66 7.22
N THR A 22 12.72 -5.55 7.77
CA THR A 22 11.31 -5.76 7.42
C THR A 22 10.48 -4.47 7.51
N VAL A 23 10.80 -3.60 8.47
CA VAL A 23 10.13 -2.30 8.61
C VAL A 23 10.40 -1.41 7.39
N VAL A 24 11.66 -1.32 6.97
CA VAL A 24 12.07 -0.52 5.80
C VAL A 24 11.43 -1.08 4.52
N LEU A 25 11.43 -2.41 4.36
CA LEU A 25 10.76 -3.06 3.22
C LEU A 25 9.25 -2.80 3.23
N GLY A 26 8.62 -2.78 4.40
CA GLY A 26 7.20 -2.46 4.54
C GLY A 26 6.89 -1.01 4.11
N TYR A 27 7.69 -0.03 4.53
CA TYR A 27 7.55 1.36 4.05
C TYR A 27 7.76 1.47 2.54
N LEU A 28 8.77 0.81 1.98
CA LEU A 28 9.00 0.78 0.53
C LEU A 28 7.80 0.20 -0.21
N SER A 29 7.23 -0.91 0.28
CA SER A 29 6.02 -1.51 -0.28
C SER A 29 4.83 -0.54 -0.28
N ALA A 30 4.64 0.20 0.81
CA ALA A 30 3.59 1.24 0.87
C ALA A 30 3.83 2.36 -0.15
N VAL A 31 5.07 2.80 -0.34
CA VAL A 31 5.41 3.80 -1.36
C VAL A 31 5.12 3.27 -2.77
N PHE A 32 5.49 2.02 -3.08
CA PHE A 32 5.19 1.39 -4.36
C PHE A 32 3.68 1.22 -4.60
N LEU A 33 2.91 0.89 -3.55
CA LEU A 33 1.45 0.83 -3.62
C LEU A 33 0.85 2.18 -4.04
N VAL A 34 1.28 3.27 -3.40
CA VAL A 34 0.83 4.62 -3.74
C VAL A 34 1.25 4.97 -5.17
N ALA A 35 2.51 4.74 -5.53
CA ALA A 35 3.04 5.06 -6.86
C ALA A 35 2.29 4.32 -7.97
N SER A 36 2.02 3.03 -7.80
CA SER A 36 1.27 2.22 -8.75
C SER A 36 -0.19 2.63 -8.86
N THR A 37 -0.84 2.99 -7.75
CA THR A 37 -2.21 3.51 -7.74
C THR A 37 -2.31 4.83 -8.51
N VAL A 38 -1.36 5.74 -8.28
CA VAL A 38 -1.25 7.02 -9.00
C VAL A 38 -0.97 6.78 -10.49
N ALA A 39 -0.03 5.91 -10.83
CA ALA A 39 0.27 5.56 -12.21
C ALA A 39 -0.94 4.94 -12.93
N GLY A 40 -1.69 4.08 -12.25
CA GLY A 40 -2.94 3.52 -12.75
C GLY A 40 -4.00 4.58 -13.01
N TYR A 41 -4.18 5.52 -12.09
CA TYR A 41 -5.09 6.65 -12.27
C TYR A 41 -4.67 7.55 -13.44
N LEU A 42 -3.38 7.89 -13.53
CA LEU A 42 -2.84 8.68 -14.63
C LEU A 42 -3.03 7.97 -15.96
N SER A 43 -2.73 6.68 -16.05
CA SER A 43 -2.92 5.87 -17.27
C SER A 43 -4.37 5.93 -17.77
N LEU A 44 -5.32 5.96 -16.84
CA LEU A 44 -6.74 5.91 -17.16
C LEU A 44 -7.31 7.26 -17.60
N PHE A 45 -6.73 8.36 -17.13
CA PHE A 45 -7.17 9.72 -17.43
C PHE A 45 -6.17 10.53 -18.28
N TYR A 46 -5.12 9.87 -18.78
CA TYR A 46 -4.11 10.54 -19.59
C TYR A 46 -4.71 11.08 -20.89
N PRO A 47 -4.58 12.38 -21.19
CA PRO A 47 -5.19 12.97 -22.37
C PRO A 47 -4.52 12.44 -23.64
N TYR A 48 -5.31 11.85 -24.53
CA TYR A 48 -4.80 11.40 -25.83
C TYR A 48 -4.92 12.53 -26.85
N LYS A 49 -3.82 12.89 -27.52
CA LYS A 49 -3.74 13.98 -28.52
C LYS A 49 -4.32 15.33 -28.01
N GLY A 50 -4.11 15.65 -26.74
CA GLY A 50 -4.56 16.92 -26.14
C GLY A 50 -6.06 17.00 -25.87
N LYS A 51 -6.82 15.91 -26.06
CA LYS A 51 -8.21 15.81 -25.61
C LYS A 51 -8.25 15.10 -24.26
N SER A 52 -8.76 15.80 -23.25
CA SER A 52 -9.04 15.23 -21.93
C SER A 52 -10.15 14.20 -22.02
N ILE A 53 -9.99 13.08 -21.33
CA ILE A 53 -11.00 12.03 -21.28
C ILE A 53 -12.17 12.51 -20.39
N PRO A 54 -13.43 12.46 -20.86
CA PRO A 54 -14.57 12.91 -20.08
C PRO A 54 -14.84 11.94 -18.92
N GLN A 55 -14.32 12.25 -17.73
CA GLN A 55 -14.47 11.42 -16.53
C GLN A 55 -15.94 11.15 -16.20
N ALA A 56 -16.81 12.16 -16.36
CA ALA A 56 -18.25 12.01 -16.14
C ALA A 56 -18.92 10.99 -17.07
N ALA A 57 -18.40 10.80 -18.29
CA ALA A 57 -18.92 9.79 -19.21
C ALA A 57 -18.44 8.38 -18.82
N LEU A 58 -17.20 8.25 -18.34
CA LEU A 58 -16.67 6.98 -17.84
C LEU A 58 -17.44 6.49 -16.61
N PHE A 59 -17.67 7.38 -15.64
CA PHE A 59 -18.46 7.06 -14.44
C PHE A 59 -19.96 6.89 -14.69
N ARG A 60 -20.45 7.14 -15.91
CA ARG A 60 -21.82 6.78 -16.29
C ARG A 60 -21.97 5.29 -16.62
N SER A 61 -20.87 4.62 -16.96
CA SER A 61 -20.86 3.16 -17.12
C SER A 61 -20.81 2.49 -15.74
N THR A 62 -21.82 1.66 -15.45
CA THR A 62 -21.90 0.88 -14.22
C THR A 62 -20.70 -0.05 -14.06
N SER A 63 -20.24 -0.69 -15.14
CA SER A 63 -19.07 -1.56 -15.10
C SER A 63 -17.81 -0.81 -14.65
N PHE A 64 -17.56 0.36 -15.23
CA PHE A 64 -16.38 1.17 -14.87
C PHE A 64 -16.43 1.61 -13.41
N LEU A 65 -17.60 2.07 -12.93
CA LEU A 65 -17.82 2.40 -11.52
C LEU A 65 -17.50 1.21 -10.59
N VAL A 66 -18.01 0.01 -10.92
CA VAL A 66 -17.79 -1.19 -10.10
C VAL A 66 -16.30 -1.54 -10.05
N PHE A 67 -15.63 -1.61 -11.20
CA PHE A 67 -14.20 -1.93 -11.24
C PHE A 67 -13.34 -0.89 -10.51
N PHE A 68 -13.66 0.40 -10.64
CA PHE A 68 -12.94 1.46 -9.94
C PHE A 68 -13.09 1.36 -8.42
N ASN A 69 -14.31 1.09 -7.93
CA ASN A 69 -14.54 0.91 -6.49
C ASN A 69 -13.84 -0.33 -5.95
N ILE A 70 -13.86 -1.45 -6.67
CA ILE A 70 -13.14 -2.67 -6.29
C ILE A 70 -11.64 -2.39 -6.20
N ALA A 71 -11.08 -1.71 -7.21
CA ALA A 71 -9.65 -1.35 -7.22
C ALA A 71 -9.27 -0.44 -6.05
N LEU A 72 -10.12 0.55 -5.72
CA LEU A 72 -9.88 1.44 -4.59
C LEU A 72 -9.96 0.69 -3.25
N ALA A 73 -10.95 -0.19 -3.11
CA ALA A 73 -11.13 -1.01 -1.90
C ALA A 73 -9.95 -1.97 -1.69
N THR A 74 -9.48 -2.65 -2.74
CA THR A 74 -8.33 -3.56 -2.64
C THR A 74 -7.03 -2.82 -2.37
N ALA A 75 -6.82 -1.65 -2.98
CA ALA A 75 -5.66 -0.80 -2.66
C ALA A 75 -5.67 -0.34 -1.20
N GLY A 76 -6.83 0.09 -0.69
CA GLY A 76 -6.98 0.46 0.72
C GLY A 76 -6.73 -0.70 1.68
N LEU A 77 -7.24 -1.89 1.35
CA LEU A 77 -7.01 -3.11 2.14
C LEU A 77 -5.53 -3.50 2.14
N ALA A 78 -4.85 -3.40 0.98
CA ALA A 78 -3.42 -3.64 0.89
C ALA A 78 -2.62 -2.64 1.73
N ALA A 79 -2.98 -1.35 1.71
CA ALA A 79 -2.36 -0.36 2.57
C ALA A 79 -2.54 -0.69 4.07
N ALA A 80 -3.74 -1.10 4.48
CA ALA A 80 -4.01 -1.50 5.86
C ALA A 80 -3.13 -2.69 6.30
N PHE A 81 -3.00 -3.73 5.46
CA PHE A 81 -2.15 -4.89 5.77
C PHE A 81 -0.65 -4.57 5.78
N ILE A 82 -0.19 -3.60 4.99
CA ILE A 82 1.22 -3.17 5.00
C ILE A 82 1.52 -2.32 6.23
N LEU A 83 0.60 -1.41 6.58
CA LEU A 83 0.79 -0.45 7.67
C LEU A 83 0.61 -1.08 9.06
N TRP A 84 -0.28 -2.05 9.22
CA TRP A 84 -0.54 -2.72 10.51
C TRP A 84 0.71 -3.32 11.18
N PRO A 85 1.61 -4.05 10.50
CA PRO A 85 2.82 -4.58 11.10
C PRO A 85 4.01 -3.60 11.09
N THR A 86 3.89 -2.43 10.44
CA THR A 86 4.98 -1.45 10.33
C THR A 86 4.83 -0.25 11.26
N ILE A 87 3.62 0.03 11.74
CA ILE A 87 3.28 1.06 12.76
C ILE A 87 3.08 0.37 14.10
#